data_AF-A0A1C5XE84-F1
#
_entry.id   AF-A0A1C5XE84-F1
#
_cell.length_a   1.000
_cell.length_b   1.000
_cell.length_c   1.000
_cell.angle_alpha   90.00
_cell.angle_beta   90.00
_cell.angle_gamma   90.00
#
_symmetry.space_group_name_H-M   'P 1'
#
loop_
_entity.id
_entity.type
_entity.pdbx_description
1 polymer ?
#
loop_
_entity_poly.entity_id
_entity_poly.type
_entity_poly.pdbx_seq_one_letter_code
_entity_poly.pdbx_strand_id
1 'polypeptide(L)'
;MDKMIENRGAVNKWMERFGVRFGVYKNGVFKEQLFPFDAIPRVISKEDWDYLERGLIQRVDALNLFLNDIYHEKEIIKDGIIPAEFIYSSKGYLPECEGVSPIHNIYSHISGIDLVQAKDNR
;
A
#
# COMPACT_ATOMS: atom_id res chain seq x y z
N MET A 1 3.54 12.56 26.73
CA MET A 1 4.00 13.07 25.42
C MET A 1 5.27 13.91 25.56
N ASP A 2 5.40 14.76 26.58
CA ASP A 2 6.54 15.67 26.76
C ASP A 2 7.91 14.99 26.72
N LYS A 3 8.10 13.89 27.46
CA LYS A 3 9.33 13.09 27.39
C LYS A 3 9.65 12.56 25.98
N MET A 4 8.66 12.28 25.15
CA MET A 4 8.87 11.78 23.77
C MET A 4 9.30 12.92 22.85
N ILE A 5 8.77 14.12 23.08
CA ILE A 5 9.17 15.35 22.39
C ILE A 5 10.62 15.69 22.76
N GLU A 6 10.94 15.69 24.05
CA GLU A 6 12.31 15.96 24.56
C GLU A 6 13.33 14.97 23.99
N ASN A 7 12.97 13.69 23.85
CA ASN A 7 13.88 12.67 23.34
C ASN A 7 13.96 12.57 21.81
N ARG A 8 13.17 13.35 21.05
CA ARG A 8 13.15 13.28 19.57
C ARG A 8 14.55 13.42 18.96
N GLY A 9 15.35 14.34 19.46
CA GLY A 9 16.72 14.57 19.00
C GLY A 9 17.66 13.40 19.33
N ALA A 10 17.53 12.81 20.51
CA ALA A 10 18.31 11.64 20.90
C ALA A 10 17.99 10.44 20.02
N VAL A 11 16.70 10.17 19.76
CA VAL A 11 16.27 9.05 18.90
C VAL A 11 16.78 9.22 17.47
N ASN A 12 16.68 10.41 16.88
CA ASN A 12 17.19 10.63 15.52
C ASN A 12 18.72 10.45 15.43
N LYS A 13 19.49 10.84 16.47
CA LYS A 13 20.92 10.53 16.55
C LYS A 13 21.21 9.03 16.62
N TRP A 14 20.37 8.26 17.33
CA TRP A 14 20.48 6.81 17.34
C TRP A 14 20.17 6.20 15.97
N MET A 15 19.11 6.66 15.29
CA MET A 15 18.74 6.22 13.94
C MET A 15 19.89 6.45 12.95
N GLU A 16 20.51 7.63 13.01
CA GLU A 16 21.72 7.94 12.23
C GLU A 16 22.89 7.01 12.56
N ARG A 17 23.18 6.82 13.85
CA ARG A 17 24.27 5.95 14.32
C ARG A 17 24.11 4.50 13.88
N PHE A 18 22.88 4.00 13.87
CA PHE A 18 22.57 2.63 13.42
C PHE A 18 22.36 2.51 11.91
N GLY A 19 22.55 3.60 11.15
CA GLY A 19 22.50 3.56 9.70
C GLY A 19 21.09 3.41 9.13
N VAL A 20 20.04 3.84 9.83
CA VAL A 20 18.69 3.82 9.29
C VAL A 20 18.56 4.92 8.24
N ARG A 21 18.70 4.52 6.98
CA ARG A 21 18.71 5.39 5.81
C ARG A 21 17.68 4.90 4.81
N PHE A 22 17.17 5.81 3.99
CA PHE A 22 16.35 5.46 2.84
C PHE A 22 16.90 6.11 1.59
N GLY A 23 16.78 5.37 0.49
CA GLY A 23 17.18 5.82 -0.82
C GLY A 23 16.05 6.59 -1.50
N VAL A 24 16.34 7.78 -2.00
CA VAL A 24 15.45 8.50 -2.91
C VAL A 24 16.06 8.49 -4.30
N TYR A 25 15.33 7.89 -5.23
CA TYR A 25 15.60 8.02 -6.65
C TYR A 25 14.82 9.21 -7.20
N LYS A 26 15.56 10.23 -7.65
CA LYS A 26 14.95 11.40 -8.31
C LYS A 26 15.81 11.81 -9.49
N ASN A 27 15.19 11.96 -10.67
CA ASN A 27 15.84 12.36 -11.92
C ASN A 27 17.04 11.46 -12.30
N GLY A 28 16.94 10.15 -12.11
CA GLY A 28 18.00 9.19 -12.46
C GLY A 28 19.19 9.17 -11.48
N VAL A 29 19.15 9.95 -10.39
CA VAL A 29 20.20 9.98 -9.37
C VAL A 29 19.67 9.35 -8.09
N PHE A 30 20.40 8.35 -7.60
CA PHE A 30 20.20 7.81 -6.25
C PHE A 30 20.82 8.75 -5.23
N LYS A 31 20.04 9.16 -4.24
CA LYS A 31 20.55 9.85 -3.06
C LYS A 31 20.12 9.10 -1.82
N GLU A 32 21.09 8.75 -1.00
CA GLU A 32 20.85 8.22 0.32
C GLU A 32 20.66 9.39 1.31
N GLN A 33 19.64 9.30 2.16
CA GLN A 33 19.41 10.26 3.23
C GLN A 33 18.96 9.56 4.51
N LEU A 34 19.14 10.25 5.64
CA LEU A 34 18.66 9.78 6.93
C LEU A 34 17.14 9.65 6.89
N PHE A 35 16.61 8.56 7.46
CA PHE A 35 15.17 8.39 7.62
C PHE A 35 14.66 9.34 8.72
N PRO A 36 13.82 10.34 8.39
CA PRO A 36 13.28 11.23 9.41
C PRO A 36 12.31 10.42 10.28
N PHE A 37 12.62 10.34 11.57
CA PHE A 37 11.78 9.62 12.53
C PHE A 37 11.03 10.60 13.43
N ASP A 38 9.70 10.45 13.50
CA ASP A 38 8.88 11.11 14.51
C ASP A 38 8.70 10.17 15.71
N ALA A 39 9.09 10.65 16.89
CA ALA A 39 8.95 9.91 18.12
C ALA A 39 7.52 9.90 18.65
N ILE A 40 6.63 10.76 18.15
CA ILE A 40 5.23 10.82 18.54
C ILE A 40 4.43 9.86 17.66
N PRO A 41 3.90 8.75 18.21
CA PRO A 41 3.14 7.80 17.41
C PRO A 41 1.76 8.37 17.05
N ARG A 42 1.25 7.95 15.90
CA ARG A 42 -0.19 8.03 15.61
C ARG A 42 -0.87 6.90 16.39
N VAL A 43 -1.57 7.26 17.46
CA VAL A 43 -2.38 6.29 18.22
C VAL A 43 -3.63 5.96 17.42
N ILE A 44 -3.90 4.67 17.26
CA ILE A 44 -5.11 4.13 16.64
C ILE A 44 -5.80 3.27 17.72
N SER A 45 -7.08 3.50 17.94
CA SER A 45 -7.84 2.72 18.93
C SER A 45 -8.02 1.28 18.46
N LYS A 46 -8.35 0.37 19.38
CA LYS A 46 -8.65 -1.01 19.01
C LYS A 46 -9.88 -1.07 18.09
N GLU A 47 -10.90 -0.29 18.42
CA GLU A 47 -12.15 -0.23 17.68
C GLU A 47 -11.93 0.25 16.24
N ASP A 48 -11.11 1.30 16.06
CA ASP A 48 -10.74 1.79 14.73
C ASP A 48 -9.92 0.74 13.98
N TRP A 49 -8.95 0.10 14.64
CA TRP A 49 -8.13 -0.93 14.00
C TRP A 49 -8.95 -2.14 13.55
N ASP A 50 -9.85 -2.64 14.39
CA ASP A 50 -10.71 -3.78 14.06
C ASP A 50 -11.65 -3.45 12.87
N TYR A 51 -12.05 -2.19 12.71
CA TYR A 51 -12.79 -1.74 11.53
C TYR A 51 -11.89 -1.69 10.29
N LEU A 52 -10.72 -1.06 10.40
CA LEU A 52 -9.75 -0.93 9.30
C LEU A 52 -9.27 -2.28 8.81
N GLU A 53 -8.88 -3.19 9.70
CA GLU A 53 -8.39 -4.53 9.37
C GLU A 53 -9.39 -5.30 8.51
N ARG A 54 -10.67 -5.33 8.91
CA ARG A 54 -11.72 -6.01 8.13
C ARG A 54 -11.90 -5.40 6.74
N GLY A 55 -11.87 -4.07 6.64
CA GLY A 55 -11.97 -3.37 5.35
C GLY A 55 -10.75 -3.61 4.45
N LEU A 56 -9.55 -3.65 5.05
CA LEU A 56 -8.30 -3.93 4.34
C LEU A 56 -8.26 -5.36 3.80
N ILE A 57 -8.67 -6.35 4.60
CA ILE A 57 -8.79 -7.75 4.16
C ILE A 57 -9.78 -7.85 3.00
N GLN A 58 -10.99 -7.31 3.17
CA GLN A 58 -12.02 -7.31 2.12
C GLN A 58 -11.49 -6.68 0.82
N ARG A 59 -10.75 -5.56 0.92
CA ARG A 59 -10.19 -4.87 -0.23
C ARG A 59 -9.15 -5.74 -0.95
N VAL A 60 -8.24 -6.38 -0.22
CA VAL A 60 -7.19 -7.24 -0.82
C VAL A 60 -7.80 -8.49 -1.46
N ASP A 61 -8.84 -9.07 -0.86
CA ASP A 61 -9.59 -10.18 -1.45
C ASP A 61 -10.24 -9.76 -2.78
N ALA A 62 -10.94 -8.62 -2.78
CA ALA A 62 -11.56 -8.08 -3.98
C ALA A 62 -10.53 -7.76 -5.08
N LEU A 63 -9.35 -7.23 -4.72
CA LEU A 63 -8.27 -6.97 -5.68
C LEU A 63 -7.72 -8.25 -6.29
N ASN A 64 -7.55 -9.32 -5.52
CA ASN A 64 -7.09 -10.61 -6.06
C ASN A 64 -8.14 -11.24 -6.98
N LEU A 65 -9.41 -11.20 -6.60
CA LEU A 65 -10.51 -11.67 -7.45
C LEU A 65 -10.62 -10.86 -8.75
N PHE A 66 -10.47 -9.53 -8.67
CA PHE A 66 -10.44 -8.66 -9.83
C PHE A 66 -9.28 -8.98 -10.77
N LEU A 67 -8.07 -9.16 -10.24
CA LEU A 67 -6.91 -9.51 -11.07
C LEU A 67 -7.10 -10.86 -11.77
N ASN A 68 -7.63 -11.87 -11.05
CA ASN A 68 -8.00 -13.14 -11.64
C ASN A 68 -9.05 -12.99 -12.74
N ASP A 69 -10.10 -12.20 -12.52
CA ASP A 69 -11.14 -12.00 -13.53
C ASP A 69 -10.59 -11.32 -14.79
N ILE A 70 -9.82 -10.25 -14.64
CA ILE A 70 -9.26 -9.49 -15.78
C ILE A 70 -8.36 -10.36 -16.66
N TYR A 71 -7.51 -11.21 -16.07
CA TYR A 71 -6.62 -12.08 -16.84
C TYR A 71 -7.29 -13.36 -17.35
N HIS A 72 -8.57 -13.59 -17.03
CA HIS A 72 -9.32 -14.78 -17.42
C HIS A 72 -10.65 -14.40 -18.07
N GLU A 73 -11.76 -14.64 -17.38
CA GLU A 73 -13.11 -14.58 -17.94
C GLU A 73 -13.59 -13.16 -18.22
N LYS A 74 -13.04 -12.13 -17.57
CA LYS A 74 -13.38 -10.71 -17.76
C LYS A 74 -14.87 -10.43 -17.53
N GLU A 75 -15.49 -11.13 -16.60
CA GLU A 75 -16.91 -10.99 -16.27
C GLU A 75 -17.24 -9.56 -15.84
N ILE A 76 -16.37 -8.89 -15.06
CA ILE A 76 -16.60 -7.50 -14.63
C ILE A 76 -16.69 -6.51 -15.80
N ILE A 77 -16.05 -6.83 -16.94
CA ILE A 77 -16.13 -6.06 -18.18
C ILE A 77 -17.38 -6.46 -18.96
N LYS A 78 -17.67 -7.76 -19.10
CA LYS A 78 -18.88 -8.28 -19.79
C LYS A 78 -20.16 -7.76 -19.13
N ASP A 79 -20.17 -7.66 -17.81
CA ASP A 79 -21.27 -7.11 -17.01
C ASP A 79 -21.37 -5.58 -17.09
N GLY A 80 -20.41 -4.90 -17.74
CA GLY A 80 -20.40 -3.45 -17.91
C GLY A 80 -20.10 -2.66 -16.64
N ILE A 81 -19.61 -3.29 -15.57
CA ILE A 81 -19.27 -2.63 -14.30
C ILE A 81 -17.98 -1.82 -14.43
N ILE A 82 -16.96 -2.37 -15.11
CA ILE A 82 -15.72 -1.66 -15.42
C ILE A 82 -15.56 -1.54 -16.94
N PRO A 83 -15.44 -0.31 -17.48
CA PRO A 83 -15.16 -0.11 -18.91
C PRO A 83 -13.83 -0.75 -19.32
N ALA A 84 -13.82 -1.45 -20.45
CA ALA A 84 -12.65 -2.18 -20.97
C ALA A 84 -11.42 -1.28 -21.15
N GLU A 85 -11.64 -0.03 -21.56
CA GLU A 85 -10.60 0.96 -21.78
C GLU A 85 -9.82 1.30 -20.52
N PHE A 86 -10.42 1.22 -19.32
CA PHE A 86 -9.71 1.47 -18.06
C PHE A 86 -8.71 0.37 -17.74
N ILE A 87 -8.95 -0.83 -18.26
CA ILE A 87 -8.05 -1.98 -18.10
C ILE A 87 -6.95 -1.92 -19.16
N TYR A 88 -7.33 -1.95 -20.44
CA TYR A 88 -6.37 -2.18 -21.52
C TYR A 88 -5.51 -0.96 -21.88
N SER A 89 -5.88 0.24 -21.42
CA SER A 89 -5.00 1.42 -21.55
C SER A 89 -4.00 1.56 -20.39
N SER A 90 -4.16 0.78 -19.32
CA SER A 90 -3.29 0.85 -18.15
C SER A 90 -1.90 0.32 -18.47
N LYS A 91 -0.87 1.09 -18.09
CA LYS A 91 0.54 0.62 -18.13
C LYS A 91 0.81 -0.56 -17.19
N GLY A 92 -0.11 -0.86 -16.27
CA GLY A 92 -0.02 -1.98 -15.34
C GLY A 92 -0.67 -3.26 -15.84
N TYR A 93 -1.43 -3.23 -16.94
CA TYR A 93 -1.95 -4.44 -17.56
C TYR A 93 -0.86 -5.10 -18.41
N LEU A 94 -0.66 -6.40 -18.21
CA LEU A 94 0.36 -7.20 -18.88
C LEU A 94 -0.31 -8.28 -19.74
N PRO A 95 -0.44 -8.11 -21.06
CA PRO A 95 -1.05 -9.11 -21.94
C PRO A 95 -0.41 -10.50 -21.82
N GLU A 96 0.85 -10.57 -21.43
CA GLU A 96 1.61 -11.81 -21.21
C GLU A 96 1.09 -12.64 -20.02
N CYS A 97 0.31 -12.02 -19.13
CA CYS A 97 -0.32 -12.69 -17.99
C CYS A 97 -1.70 -13.28 -18.32
N GLU A 98 -2.23 -13.10 -19.54
CA GLU A 98 -3.51 -13.66 -19.97
C GLU A 98 -3.54 -15.19 -19.83
N GLY A 99 -4.55 -15.70 -19.12
CA GLY A 99 -4.74 -17.12 -18.80
C GLY A 99 -3.76 -17.69 -17.77
N VAL A 100 -2.84 -16.87 -17.23
CA VAL A 100 -1.86 -17.32 -16.23
C VAL A 100 -2.44 -17.22 -14.83
N SER A 101 -2.53 -18.36 -14.15
CA SER A 101 -2.93 -18.43 -12.75
C SER A 101 -1.71 -18.63 -11.83
N PRO A 102 -1.47 -17.73 -10.87
CA PRO A 102 -0.45 -17.93 -9.85
C PRO A 102 -0.85 -19.05 -8.90
N ILE A 103 0.12 -19.55 -8.12
CA ILE A 103 -0.15 -20.56 -7.10
C ILE A 103 -1.21 -20.03 -6.12
N HIS A 104 -2.21 -20.86 -5.83
CA HIS A 104 -3.37 -20.52 -4.98
C HIS A 104 -4.24 -19.35 -5.50
N ASN A 105 -4.09 -18.93 -6.76
CA ASN A 105 -4.78 -17.77 -7.34
C ASN A 105 -4.53 -16.45 -6.58
N ILE A 106 -3.37 -16.34 -5.91
CA ILE A 106 -2.97 -15.11 -5.21
C ILE A 106 -2.08 -14.29 -6.14
N TYR A 107 -2.59 -13.16 -6.61
CA TYR A 107 -1.83 -12.22 -7.44
C TYR A 107 -1.05 -11.23 -6.58
N SER A 108 -1.75 -10.56 -5.66
CA SER A 108 -1.15 -9.62 -4.71
C SER A 108 -0.91 -10.32 -3.37
N HIS A 109 0.26 -10.94 -3.24
CA HIS A 109 0.68 -11.63 -2.01
C HIS A 109 0.93 -10.66 -0.85
N ILE A 110 1.38 -9.45 -1.17
CA ILE A 110 1.62 -8.36 -0.23
C ILE A 110 1.01 -7.11 -0.85
N SER A 111 0.13 -6.45 -0.10
CA SER A 111 -0.50 -5.20 -0.54
C SER A 111 -0.25 -4.12 0.50
N GLY A 112 0.47 -3.06 0.11
CA GLY A 112 0.51 -1.82 0.87
C GLY A 112 -0.71 -0.97 0.53
N ILE A 113 -1.53 -0.63 1.51
CA ILE A 113 -2.72 0.22 1.33
C ILE A 113 -2.53 1.50 2.12
N ASP A 114 -2.37 2.61 1.40
CA ASP A 114 -2.26 3.94 2.01
C ASP A 114 -3.65 4.46 2.39
N LEU A 115 -3.80 4.89 3.64
CA LEU A 115 -5.05 5.42 4.19
C LEU A 115 -4.85 6.85 4.70
N VAL A 116 -5.90 7.65 4.56
CA VAL A 116 -5.99 9.00 5.11
C VAL A 116 -7.25 9.10 5.95
N GLN A 117 -7.17 9.80 7.08
CA GLN A 117 -8.34 10.16 7.88
C GLN A 117 -8.82 11.55 7.43
N ALA A 118 -10.04 11.61 6.94
CA ALA A 118 -10.73 12.84 6.57
C ALA A 118 -11.22 13.61 7.81
N LYS A 119 -11.59 14.88 7.60
CA LYS A 119 -11.98 15.81 8.68
C LYS A 119 -13.24 15.39 9.44
N ASP A 120 -14.08 14.55 8.85
CA ASP A 120 -15.30 13.99 9.43
C ASP A 120 -15.05 12.67 10.19
N ASN A 121 -13.78 12.36 10.50
CA ASN A 121 -13.34 11.10 11.13
C ASN A 121 -13.69 9.85 10.31
N ARG A 122 -13.70 9.97 8.98
CA ARG A 122 -13.83 8.85 8.04
C ARG A 122 -12.54 8.57 7.29
#